data_AF-A0A9D6ZZW5-F1
#
_entry.id   AF-A0A9D6ZZW5-F1
#
_cell.length_a   1.000
_cell.length_b   1.000
_cell.length_c   1.000
_cell.angle_alpha   90.00
_cell.angle_beta   90.00
_cell.angle_gamma   90.00
#
_symmetry.space_group_name_H-M   'P 1'
#
loop_
_entity.id
_entity.type
_entity.pdbx_description
1 polymer ?
#
loop_
_entity_poly.entity_id
_entity_poly.type
_entity_poly.pdbx_seq_one_letter_code
_entity_poly.pdbx_strand_id
1 'polypeptide(L)' 'MENVGDKLTLLKAKLLQYETKLAGKMKRYRGVIHESGLSEMRHNEVMVLRAIISDLKKEIQALEIY' A
#
# COMPACT_ATOMS: atom_id res chain seq x y z
N MET A 1 18.61 -7.54 20.17
CA MET A 1 18.01 -6.20 19.95
C MET A 1 17.74 -6.09 18.47
N GLU A 2 16.47 -6.07 18.05
CA GLU A 2 16.14 -5.66 16.68
C GLU A 2 16.57 -4.19 16.54
N ASN A 3 17.52 -3.92 15.64
CA ASN A 3 17.92 -2.56 15.35
C ASN A 3 16.76 -1.84 14.68
N VAL A 4 16.38 -0.68 15.21
CA VAL A 4 15.32 0.18 14.64
C VAL A 4 15.60 0.48 13.16
N GLY A 5 16.88 0.57 12.77
CA GLY A 5 17.30 0.75 11.37
C GLY A 5 16.95 -0.44 10.45
N ASP A 6 17.04 -1.68 10.93
CA ASP A 6 16.67 -2.86 10.13
C ASP A 6 15.15 -2.93 9.94
N LYS A 7 14.39 -2.60 10.99
CA LYS A 7 12.92 -2.52 10.94
C LYS A 7 12.46 -1.42 9.98
N LEU A 8 13.08 -0.24 10.03
CA LEU A 8 12.75 0.87 9.12
C LEU A 8 13.03 0.50 7.65
N THR A 9 14.16 -0.17 7.40
CA THR A 9 14.54 -0.63 6.06
C THR A 9 13.54 -1.66 5.53
N LEU A 10 13.12 -2.63 6.36
CA LEU A 10 12.11 -3.61 6.00
C LEU A 10 10.75 -2.97 5.73
N LEU A 11 10.33 -1.98 6.52
CA LEU A 11 9.08 -1.25 6.31
C LEU A 11 9.11 -0.45 5.02
N LYS A 12 10.22 0.24 4.71
CA LYS A 12 10.41 0.96 3.44
C LYS A 12 10.39 0.01 2.23
N ALA A 13 11.02 -1.16 2.34
CA ALA A 13 10.98 -2.18 1.29
C ALA A 13 9.56 -2.72 1.07
N LYS A 14 8.80 -3.00 2.15
CA LYS A 14 7.39 -3.39 2.07
C LYS A 14 6.53 -2.28 1.45
N LEU A 15 6.73 -1.04 1.86
CA LEU A 15 6.03 0.11 1.30
C LEU A 15 6.21 0.18 -0.22
N LEU A 16 7.45 0.08 -0.70
CA LEU A 16 7.76 0.09 -2.13
C LEU A 16 7.10 -1.08 -2.89
N GLN A 17 7.07 -2.29 -2.29
CA GLN A 17 6.36 -3.42 -2.90
C GLN A 17 4.87 -3.15 -3.07
N TYR A 18 4.20 -2.63 -2.03
CA TYR A 18 2.78 -2.33 -2.09
C TYR A 18 2.46 -1.16 -3.03
N GLU A 19 3.29 -0.12 -3.05
CA GLU A 19 3.16 1.00 -3.99
C GLU A 19 3.34 0.55 -5.44
N THR A 20 4.30 -0.33 -5.72
CA THR A 20 4.49 -0.93 -7.06
C THR A 20 3.28 -1.77 -7.46
N LYS A 21 2.75 -2.57 -6.53
CA LYS A 21 1.54 -3.38 -6.75
C LYS A 21 0.32 -2.50 -7.03
N LEU A 22 0.14 -1.43 -6.25
CA LEU A 22 -0.91 -0.44 -6.46
C LEU A 22 -0.79 0.23 -7.83
N ALA A 23 0.41 0.68 -8.21
CA ALA A 23 0.65 1.29 -9.52
C ALA A 23 0.31 0.33 -10.68
N GLY A 24 0.67 -0.95 -10.56
CA GLY A 24 0.31 -1.99 -11.53
C GLY A 24 -1.20 -2.19 -11.66
N LYS A 25 -1.91 -2.22 -10.53
CA LYS A 25 -3.39 -2.32 -10.50
C LYS A 25 -4.04 -1.05 -11.05
N MET A 26 -3.49 0.12 -10.76
CA MET A 26 -3.99 1.41 -11.22
C MET A 26 -3.84 1.61 -12.74
N LYS A 27 -2.81 1.06 -13.39
CA LYS A 27 -2.64 1.14 -14.86
C LYS A 27 -3.86 0.63 -15.65
N ARG A 28 -4.63 -0.31 -15.10
CA ARG A 28 -5.83 -0.88 -15.72
C ARG A 28 -7.13 -0.42 -15.06
N TYR A 29 -7.04 0.38 -14.00
CA TYR A 29 -8.18 0.84 -13.22
C TYR A 29 -8.56 2.25 -13.66
N ARG A 30 -9.67 2.38 -14.40
CA ARG A 30 -10.19 3.66 -14.91
C ARG A 30 -11.09 4.43 -13.93
N GLY A 31 -11.14 4.02 -12.66
CA GLY A 31 -11.97 4.70 -11.65
C GLY A 31 -13.48 4.48 -11.77
N VAL A 32 -13.94 3.63 -12.69
CA VAL A 32 -15.37 3.38 -12.89
C VAL A 32 -15.81 2.09 -12.20
N ILE A 33 -16.69 2.23 -11.21
CA ILE A 33 -17.45 1.13 -10.63
C ILE A 33 -18.58 0.84 -11.61
N HIS A 34 -18.40 -0.13 -12.50
CA HIS A 34 -19.55 -0.73 -13.20
C HIS A 34 -20.18 -1.77 -12.27
N GLU A 35 -21.49 -1.98 -12.37
CA GLU A 35 -22.30 -3.00 -11.66
C GLU A 35 -21.89 -4.46 -11.96
N SER A 36 -20.69 -4.68 -12.47
CA SER A 36 -20.10 -6.00 -12.66
C SER A 36 -19.20 -6.30 -11.46
N GLY A 37 -19.40 -7.43 -10.77
CA GLY A 37 -18.62 -7.81 -9.58
C GLY A 37 -17.09 -7.78 -9.78
N LEU A 38 -16.61 -7.91 -11.02
CA LEU A 38 -15.19 -7.74 -11.37
C LEU A 38 -14.66 -6.30 -11.15
N SER A 39 -15.49 -5.26 -11.31
CA SER A 39 -15.09 -3.87 -11.07
C SER A 39 -15.07 -3.55 -9.57
N GLU A 40 -16.04 -4.07 -8.82
CA GLU A 40 -16.09 -3.95 -7.36
C GLU A 40 -14.88 -4.63 -6.71
N MET A 41 -14.53 -5.85 -7.14
CA MET A 41 -13.33 -6.54 -6.63
C MET A 41 -12.06 -5.72 -6.90
N ARG A 42 -11.89 -5.18 -8.11
CA ARG A 42 -10.74 -4.33 -8.44
C ARG A 42 -10.71 -3.04 -7.61
N HIS A 43 -11.87 -2.42 -7.38
CA HIS A 43 -11.97 -1.23 -6.53
C HIS A 43 -11.58 -1.55 -5.09
N ASN A 44 -12.12 -2.63 -4.53
CA ASN A 44 -11.81 -3.08 -3.16
C ASN A 44 -10.33 -3.43 -3.01
N GLU A 45 -9.73 -4.13 -3.98
CA GLU A 45 -8.28 -4.39 -3.98
C GLU A 45 -7.45 -3.09 -3.93
N VAL A 46 -7.83 -2.08 -4.73
CA VAL A 46 -7.16 -0.77 -4.74
C VAL A 46 -7.33 -0.04 -3.40
N MET A 47 -8.52 -0.09 -2.80
CA MET A 47 -8.78 0.52 -1.50
C MET A 47 -7.98 -0.15 -0.37
N VAL A 48 -7.92 -1.48 -0.35
CA VAL A 48 -7.11 -2.24 0.62
C VAL A 48 -5.63 -1.90 0.47
N LEU A 49 -5.12 -1.87 -0.77
CA LEU A 49 -3.71 -1.50 -1.02
C LEU A 49 -3.41 -0.07 -0.54
N ARG A 50 -4.33 0.88 -0.76
CA ARG A 50 -4.20 2.25 -0.26
C ARG A 50 -4.17 2.32 1.26
N ALA A 51 -5.03 1.56 1.93
CA ALA A 51 -5.06 1.48 3.40
C ALA A 51 -3.73 0.94 3.95
N ILE A 52 -3.23 -0.18 3.40
CA ILE A 52 -1.94 -0.78 3.79
C ILE A 52 -0.79 0.22 3.61
N ILE A 53 -0.74 0.92 2.47
CA ILE A 53 0.29 1.94 2.21
C ILE A 53 0.19 3.09 3.22
N SER A 54 -1.02 3.53 3.55
CA SER A 54 -1.24 4.60 4.52
C SER A 54 -0.74 4.20 5.91
N ASP A 55 -1.04 2.99 6.35
CA ASP A 55 -0.63 2.51 7.67
C ASP A 55 0.88 2.27 7.73
N LEU A 56 1.49 1.71 6.68
CA LEU A 56 2.95 1.60 6.58
C LEU A 56 3.64 2.96 6.62
N LYS A 57 3.09 3.99 5.96
CA LYS A 57 3.63 5.36 6.01
C LYS A 57 3.55 5.94 7.42
N LYS A 58 2.44 5.72 8.13
CA LYS A 58 2.30 6.15 9.54
C LYS A 58 3.30 5.43 10.44
N GLU A 59 3.50 4.13 10.26
CA GLU A 59 4.46 3.36 11.06
C GLU A 59 5.90 3.83 10.80
N ILE A 60 6.28 4.05 9.54
CA ILE A 60 7.59 4.61 9.17
C ILE A 60 7.77 5.99 9.81
N GLN A 61 6.77 6.87 9.69
CA GLN A 61 6.84 8.21 10.24
C GLN A 61 6.96 8.20 11.78
N ALA A 62 6.25 7.29 12.46
CA ALA A 62 6.37 7.12 13.91
C ALA A 62 7.78 6.64 14.32
N LEU A 63 8.43 5.85 13.48
CA LEU A 63 9.81 5.37 13.70
C LEU A 63 10.88 6.39 13.29
N GLU A 64 10.60 7.32 12.38
CA GLU A 64 11.53 8.39 11.97
C GLU A 64 11.53 9.59 12.92
N ILE A 65 10.45 9.77 13.69
CA ILE A 65 10.33 10.84 14.70
C ILE A 65 11.06 10.50 16.01
N TYR A 66 11.36 9.21 16.24
CA TYR A 66 12.09 8.71 17.41
C TYR A 66 13.59 8.62 17.16
#